data_AF-A0A835GV70-F1
#
_entry.id   AF-A0A835GV70-F1
#
_cell.length_a   1.000
_cell.length_b   1.000
_cell.length_c   1.000
_cell.angle_alpha   90.00
_cell.angle_beta   90.00
_cell.angle_gamma   90.00
#
_symmetry.space_group_name_H-M   'P 1'
#
loop_
_entity.id
_entity.type
_entity.pdbx_description
1 polymer ?
#
loop_
_entity_poly.entity_id
_entity_poly.type
_entity_poly.pdbx_seq_one_letter_code
_entity_poly.pdbx_strand_id
1 'polypeptide(L)'
;MKARKFQRGPTREAKENKIRKMLEAVDLDKKDTVEERVYKLEKGQKLEPLEEVTVEVNEEHVGLVMEALSHRRAEVLDMGPVPGDIGRTRMSLNCPSRGLVGYRSVFSSDTRGTGFMHRAFLKYAKHCGPLGNVRKGVLVSVGYGAITAHALVSLEARGTLFVSPGMETYDGMIVGEHSRDTDLDINPVRQKQLTNIRSANNDENIKLTPPRLMTLEEAIGYVASDEMIEVTPKSIRLRKRYLDAGKRKTMSKKPKD
;
A
#
# COMPACT_ATOMS: atom_id res chain seq x y z
N MET A 1 -60.37 10.80 2.91
CA MET A 1 -59.07 11.12 3.54
C MET A 1 -58.40 9.82 3.98
N LYS A 2 -57.26 9.43 3.39
CA LYS A 2 -56.40 8.34 3.92
C LYS A 2 -54.99 8.91 4.11
N ALA A 3 -54.58 9.06 5.37
CA ALA A 3 -53.25 9.53 5.75
C ALA A 3 -52.20 8.43 5.50
N ARG A 4 -51.15 8.76 4.73
CA ARG A 4 -49.99 7.88 4.50
C ARG A 4 -49.12 7.84 5.78
N LYS A 5 -48.95 6.65 6.37
CA LYS A 5 -47.98 6.41 7.46
C LYS A 5 -46.56 6.49 6.92
N PHE A 6 -45.79 7.48 7.36
CA PHE A 6 -44.35 7.56 7.16
C PHE A 6 -43.66 6.43 7.95
N GLN A 7 -42.98 5.52 7.26
CA GLN A 7 -42.09 4.54 7.90
C GLN A 7 -40.86 5.29 8.42
N ARG A 8 -40.69 5.34 9.76
CA ARG A 8 -39.47 5.89 10.38
C ARG A 8 -38.30 4.96 10.09
N GLY A 9 -37.23 5.50 9.51
CA GLY A 9 -35.98 4.79 9.30
C GLY A 9 -35.35 4.33 10.63
N PRO A 10 -34.40 3.37 10.58
CA PRO A 10 -33.84 2.77 11.79
C PRO A 10 -33.17 3.81 12.68
N THR A 11 -33.43 3.72 13.99
CA THR A 11 -32.86 4.58 15.04
C THR A 11 -31.34 4.46 15.12
N ARG A 12 -30.68 5.52 15.60
CA ARG A 12 -29.21 5.65 15.64
C ARG A 12 -28.55 4.50 16.41
N GLU A 13 -29.16 4.04 17.50
CA GLU A 13 -28.75 2.85 18.27
C GLU A 13 -28.82 1.56 17.46
N ALA A 14 -29.80 1.39 16.57
CA ALA A 14 -29.92 0.19 15.73
C ALA A 14 -28.82 0.13 14.67
N LYS A 15 -28.34 1.28 14.17
CA LYS A 15 -27.18 1.36 13.28
C LYS A 15 -25.87 1.09 14.03
N GLU A 16 -25.71 1.64 15.24
CA GLU A 16 -24.53 1.42 16.08
C GLU A 16 -24.41 -0.04 16.53
N ASN A 17 -25.50 -0.69 16.92
CA ASN A 17 -25.49 -2.12 17.25
C ASN A 17 -25.23 -3.02 16.03
N LYS A 18 -25.64 -2.60 14.83
CA LYS A 18 -25.33 -3.34 13.59
C LYS A 18 -23.85 -3.21 13.22
N ILE A 19 -23.25 -2.03 13.43
CA ILE A 19 -21.81 -1.80 13.24
C ILE A 19 -21.00 -2.54 14.31
N ARG A 20 -21.46 -2.55 15.56
CA ARG A 20 -20.83 -3.28 16.66
C ARG A 20 -20.88 -4.80 16.45
N LYS A 21 -22.00 -5.34 15.95
CA LYS A 21 -22.10 -6.75 15.53
C LYS A 21 -21.25 -7.07 14.30
N MET A 22 -21.07 -6.14 13.36
CA MET A 22 -20.12 -6.33 12.25
C MET A 22 -18.67 -6.32 12.75
N LEU A 23 -18.34 -5.48 13.73
CA LEU A 23 -17.01 -5.42 14.35
C LEU A 23 -16.73 -6.64 15.22
N GLU A 24 -17.71 -7.12 15.99
CA GLU A 24 -17.59 -8.39 16.75
C GLU A 24 -17.49 -9.61 15.84
N ALA A 25 -18.12 -9.61 14.66
CA ALA A 25 -17.95 -10.66 13.65
C ALA A 25 -16.56 -10.64 12.99
N VAL A 26 -15.83 -9.51 13.08
CA VAL A 26 -14.43 -9.41 12.67
C VAL A 26 -13.47 -9.82 13.81
N ASP A 27 -13.93 -9.79 15.06
CA ASP A 27 -13.14 -10.08 16.27
C ASP A 27 -13.32 -11.50 16.85
N LEU A 28 -14.09 -12.38 16.20
CA LEU A 28 -14.28 -13.79 16.59
C LEU A 28 -13.51 -14.76 15.67
N ASP A 29 -12.17 -14.63 15.67
CA ASP A 29 -11.23 -15.77 15.76
C ASP A 29 -9.78 -15.25 15.64
N LYS A 30 -9.19 -14.88 16.78
CA LYS A 30 -7.74 -14.75 16.90
C LYS A 30 -7.10 -16.14 16.84
N LYS A 31 -6.73 -16.58 15.64
CA LYS A 31 -5.56 -17.45 15.39
C LYS A 31 -5.18 -17.62 13.92
N ASP A 32 -5.97 -17.15 12.96
CA ASP A 32 -5.61 -17.24 11.54
C ASP A 32 -4.97 -15.93 11.08
N THR A 33 -3.68 -15.78 11.34
CA THR A 33 -2.87 -14.76 10.64
C THR A 33 -2.98 -15.06 9.14
N VAL A 34 -3.30 -14.07 8.29
CA VAL A 34 -3.41 -14.27 6.83
C VAL A 34 -2.15 -14.95 6.24
N GLU A 35 -1.01 -14.79 6.90
CA GLU A 35 0.26 -15.44 6.58
C GLU A 35 0.24 -16.98 6.69
N GLU A 36 -0.62 -17.57 7.54
CA GLU A 36 -0.68 -19.02 7.77
C GLU A 36 -1.47 -19.76 6.70
N ARG A 37 -2.37 -19.07 5.97
CA ARG A 37 -3.17 -19.67 4.87
C ARG A 37 -2.47 -19.70 3.52
N VAL A 38 -1.31 -19.07 3.38
CA VAL A 38 -0.53 -19.11 2.14
C VAL A 38 0.32 -20.38 2.07
N TYR A 39 0.67 -20.99 3.21
CA TYR A 39 1.59 -22.12 3.21
C TYR A 39 0.90 -23.43 3.57
N LYS A 40 1.13 -24.47 2.77
CA LYS A 40 0.76 -25.85 3.10
C LYS A 40 1.99 -26.61 3.57
N LEU A 41 1.87 -27.32 4.66
CA LEU A 41 2.90 -28.25 5.13
C LEU A 41 2.51 -29.66 4.66
N GLU A 42 3.23 -30.17 3.67
CA GLU A 42 3.09 -31.56 3.23
C GLU A 42 4.43 -32.27 3.39
N LYS A 43 4.42 -33.41 4.08
CA LYS A 43 5.62 -34.26 4.29
C LYS A 43 6.83 -33.49 4.86
N GLY A 44 6.59 -32.52 5.74
CA GLY A 44 7.64 -31.69 6.35
C GLY A 44 8.20 -30.58 5.44
N GLN A 45 7.64 -30.39 4.24
CA GLN A 45 8.04 -29.33 3.32
C GLN A 45 7.01 -28.20 3.29
N LYS A 46 7.51 -26.96 3.36
CA LYS A 46 6.69 -25.75 3.22
C LYS A 46 6.41 -25.49 1.74
N LEU A 47 5.15 -25.59 1.36
CA LEU A 47 4.63 -25.31 0.03
C LEU A 47 3.95 -23.95 0.01
N GLU A 48 4.03 -23.23 -1.11
CA GLU A 48 3.29 -21.99 -1.38
C GLU A 48 2.54 -22.08 -2.71
N PRO A 49 1.43 -21.34 -2.89
CA PRO A 49 0.69 -21.31 -4.14
C PRO A 49 1.49 -20.60 -5.23
N LEU A 50 1.50 -21.23 -6.40
CA LEU A 50 2.11 -20.75 -7.62
C LEU A 50 1.00 -20.37 -8.61
N GLU A 51 1.13 -19.20 -9.22
CA GLU A 51 0.25 -18.70 -10.26
C GLU A 51 0.97 -18.67 -11.60
N GLU A 52 0.26 -19.06 -12.65
CA GLU A 52 0.65 -18.79 -14.02
C GLU A 52 0.24 -17.36 -14.36
N VAL A 53 1.20 -16.56 -14.83
CA VAL A 53 1.04 -15.15 -15.16
C VAL A 53 1.35 -14.96 -16.63
N THR A 54 0.36 -14.49 -17.38
CA THR A 54 0.53 -14.10 -18.78
C THR A 54 0.52 -12.58 -18.87
N VAL A 55 1.56 -12.02 -19.45
CA VAL A 55 1.75 -10.58 -19.59
C VAL A 55 1.92 -10.22 -21.05
N GLU A 56 1.24 -9.18 -21.50
CA GLU A 56 1.43 -8.58 -22.82
C GLU A 56 1.79 -7.11 -22.65
N VAL A 57 2.93 -6.71 -23.19
CA VAL A 57 3.44 -5.34 -23.07
C VAL A 57 4.13 -4.91 -24.36
N ASN A 58 4.25 -3.61 -24.54
CA ASN A 58 5.09 -3.05 -25.60
C ASN A 58 6.55 -3.41 -25.35
N GLU A 59 7.34 -3.60 -26.41
CA GLU A 59 8.76 -3.99 -26.34
C GLU A 59 9.59 -3.08 -25.41
N GLU A 60 9.28 -1.78 -25.36
CA GLU A 60 9.94 -0.80 -24.49
C GLU A 60 9.77 -1.08 -22.98
N HIS A 61 8.73 -1.82 -22.58
CA HIS A 61 8.42 -2.12 -21.19
C HIS A 61 8.85 -3.53 -20.75
N VAL A 62 9.27 -4.39 -21.69
CA VAL A 62 9.60 -5.80 -21.42
C VAL A 62 10.68 -5.93 -20.34
N GLY A 63 11.79 -5.20 -20.50
CA GLY A 63 12.92 -5.29 -19.55
C GLY A 63 12.52 -4.90 -18.12
N LEU A 64 11.76 -3.82 -17.98
CA LEU A 64 11.33 -3.29 -16.69
C LEU A 64 10.35 -4.25 -15.98
N VAL A 65 9.38 -4.80 -16.72
CA VAL A 65 8.42 -5.77 -16.19
C VAL A 65 9.11 -7.09 -15.82
N MET A 66 10.05 -7.55 -16.64
CA MET A 66 10.83 -8.76 -16.38
C MET A 66 11.68 -8.64 -15.12
N GLU A 67 12.36 -7.51 -14.93
CA GLU A 67 13.14 -7.22 -13.70
C GLU A 67 12.22 -7.22 -12.47
N ALA A 68 11.09 -6.53 -12.53
CA ALA A 68 10.13 -6.45 -11.43
C ALA A 68 9.56 -7.82 -11.03
N LEU A 69 9.25 -8.69 -12.00
CA LEU A 69 8.77 -10.04 -11.77
C LEU A 69 9.88 -10.98 -11.27
N SER A 70 11.12 -10.80 -11.74
CA SER A 70 12.28 -11.56 -11.26
C SER A 70 12.54 -11.34 -9.76
N HIS A 71 12.48 -10.09 -9.29
CA HIS A 71 12.55 -9.78 -7.85
C HIS A 71 11.43 -10.45 -7.03
N ARG A 72 10.33 -10.79 -7.69
CA ARG A 72 9.17 -11.48 -7.11
C ARG A 72 9.23 -13.00 -7.27
N ARG A 73 10.40 -13.54 -7.64
CA ARG A 73 10.65 -14.98 -7.87
C ARG A 73 9.80 -15.57 -9.00
N ALA A 74 9.47 -14.76 -9.99
CA ALA A 74 8.86 -15.28 -11.20
C ALA A 74 9.91 -16.03 -12.05
N GLU A 75 9.51 -17.17 -12.60
CA GLU A 75 10.27 -17.97 -13.54
C GLU A 75 9.63 -17.83 -14.93
N VAL A 76 10.42 -17.44 -15.92
CA VAL A 76 9.94 -17.29 -17.30
C VAL A 76 9.82 -18.67 -17.94
N LEU A 77 8.65 -18.99 -18.48
CA LEU A 77 8.40 -20.23 -19.21
C LEU A 77 8.57 -20.02 -20.71
N ASP A 78 7.96 -18.96 -21.23
CA ASP A 78 7.95 -18.66 -22.65
C ASP A 78 7.87 -17.14 -22.87
N MET A 79 8.44 -16.70 -23.99
CA MET A 79 8.43 -15.32 -24.42
C MET A 79 8.42 -15.26 -25.95
N GLY A 80 7.51 -14.47 -26.51
CA GLY A 80 7.45 -14.28 -27.94
C GLY A 80 6.60 -13.07 -28.36
N PRO A 81 6.67 -12.68 -29.63
CA PRO A 81 5.82 -11.62 -30.16
C PRO A 81 4.35 -12.05 -30.11
N VAL A 82 3.45 -11.08 -29.91
CA VAL A 82 2.01 -11.32 -30.01
C VAL A 82 1.64 -11.50 -31.50
N PRO A 83 1.03 -12.64 -31.90
CA PRO A 83 0.64 -12.84 -33.29
C PRO A 83 -0.33 -11.76 -33.77
N GLY A 84 0.03 -11.08 -34.87
CA GLY A 84 -0.80 -10.02 -35.46
C GLY A 84 -0.64 -8.62 -34.84
N ASP A 85 0.26 -8.45 -33.87
CA ASP A 85 0.53 -7.17 -33.22
C ASP A 85 2.03 -6.87 -33.24
N ILE A 86 2.44 -5.79 -33.92
CA ILE A 86 3.84 -5.44 -34.13
C ILE A 86 4.31 -4.58 -32.94
N GLY A 87 5.41 -4.98 -32.30
CA GLY A 87 5.99 -4.24 -31.18
C GLY A 87 5.41 -4.62 -29.81
N ARG A 88 4.62 -5.70 -29.72
CA ARG A 88 4.12 -6.27 -28.46
C ARG A 88 4.69 -7.66 -28.22
N THR A 89 5.11 -7.88 -26.99
CA THR A 89 5.67 -9.14 -26.52
C THR A 89 4.74 -9.75 -25.48
N ARG A 90 4.43 -11.04 -25.65
CA ARG A 90 3.76 -11.87 -24.65
C ARG A 90 4.81 -12.64 -23.87
N MET A 91 4.67 -12.67 -22.55
CA MET A 91 5.49 -13.44 -21.62
C MET A 91 4.59 -14.32 -20.76
N SER A 92 4.94 -15.60 -20.66
CA SER A 92 4.30 -16.55 -19.75
C SER A 92 5.28 -16.89 -18.64
N LEU A 93 4.88 -16.67 -17.39
CA LEU A 93 5.72 -16.87 -16.21
C LEU A 93 4.98 -17.67 -15.13
N ASN A 94 5.72 -18.39 -14.31
CA ASN A 94 5.22 -18.90 -13.04
C ASN A 94 5.71 -18.00 -11.91
N CYS A 95 4.81 -17.52 -11.05
CA CYS A 95 5.16 -16.64 -9.94
C CYS A 95 4.43 -17.06 -8.66
N PRO A 96 5.09 -17.06 -7.48
CA PRO A 96 4.40 -17.33 -6.23
C PRO A 96 3.32 -16.26 -5.99
N SER A 97 2.12 -16.64 -5.55
CA SER A 97 1.00 -15.70 -5.32
C SER A 97 1.40 -14.53 -4.42
N ARG A 98 2.25 -14.81 -3.42
CA ARG A 98 2.82 -13.83 -2.49
C ARG A 98 3.63 -12.73 -3.21
N GLY A 99 4.35 -13.09 -4.28
CA GLY A 99 5.09 -12.14 -5.10
C GLY A 99 4.18 -11.21 -5.90
N LEU A 100 2.96 -11.63 -6.24
CA LEU A 100 2.03 -10.85 -7.07
C LEU A 100 1.14 -9.89 -6.27
N VAL A 101 1.15 -9.96 -4.93
CA VAL A 101 0.33 -9.08 -4.09
C VAL A 101 0.71 -7.61 -4.33
N GLY A 102 -0.28 -6.80 -4.75
CA GLY A 102 -0.14 -5.39 -5.10
C GLY A 102 0.71 -5.09 -6.33
N TYR A 103 1.17 -6.11 -7.08
CA TYR A 103 1.96 -5.90 -8.28
C TYR A 103 1.14 -5.27 -9.41
N ARG A 104 -0.18 -5.48 -9.45
CA ARG A 104 -1.06 -4.95 -10.50
C ARG A 104 -0.93 -3.43 -10.69
N SER A 105 -0.89 -2.67 -9.61
CA SER A 105 -0.74 -1.21 -9.67
C SER A 105 0.64 -0.77 -10.15
N VAL A 106 1.68 -1.50 -9.73
CA VAL A 106 3.05 -1.26 -10.19
C VAL A 106 3.13 -1.54 -11.69
N PHE A 107 2.65 -2.71 -12.12
CA PHE A 107 2.57 -3.09 -13.53
C PHE A 107 1.80 -2.06 -14.38
N SER A 108 0.67 -1.55 -13.88
CA SER A 108 -0.10 -0.52 -14.59
C SER A 108 0.66 0.79 -14.74
N SER A 109 1.48 1.16 -13.75
CA SER A 109 2.29 2.38 -13.79
C SER A 109 3.48 2.21 -14.73
N ASP A 110 4.17 1.08 -14.61
CA ASP A 110 5.32 0.67 -15.41
C ASP A 110 5.00 0.60 -16.90
N THR A 111 3.81 0.10 -17.23
CA THR A 111 3.34 -0.03 -18.62
C THR A 111 2.51 1.17 -19.08
N ARG A 112 2.38 2.21 -18.25
CA ARG A 112 1.55 3.39 -18.51
C ARG A 112 0.10 3.04 -18.93
N GLY A 113 -0.42 1.95 -18.39
CA GLY A 113 -1.75 1.42 -18.69
C GLY A 113 -1.89 0.68 -20.01
N THR A 114 -0.82 0.50 -20.78
CA THR A 114 -0.85 -0.20 -22.09
C THR A 114 -0.68 -1.73 -21.96
N GLY A 115 -0.23 -2.20 -20.80
CA GLY A 115 0.01 -3.62 -20.56
C GLY A 115 -1.24 -4.40 -20.17
N PHE A 116 -1.32 -5.65 -20.62
CA PHE A 116 -2.30 -6.62 -20.13
C PHE A 116 -1.60 -7.64 -19.23
N MET A 117 -2.21 -7.96 -18.09
CA MET A 117 -1.73 -8.98 -17.18
C MET A 117 -2.90 -9.86 -16.76
N HIS A 118 -2.75 -11.17 -16.99
CA HIS A 118 -3.65 -12.21 -16.52
C HIS A 118 -2.89 -13.11 -15.55
N ARG A 119 -3.59 -13.62 -14.54
CA ARG A 119 -3.04 -14.55 -13.56
C ARG A 119 -4.06 -15.64 -13.24
N ALA A 120 -3.60 -16.87 -13.13
CA ALA A 120 -4.41 -18.02 -12.76
C ALA A 120 -3.65 -18.91 -11.76
N PHE A 121 -4.36 -19.47 -10.78
CA PHE A 121 -3.77 -20.44 -9.87
C PHE A 121 -3.35 -21.70 -10.66
N LEU A 122 -2.09 -22.11 -10.50
CA LEU A 122 -1.55 -23.29 -11.16
C LEU A 122 -1.50 -24.49 -10.21
N LYS A 123 -0.71 -24.39 -9.13
CA LYS A 123 -0.50 -25.48 -8.16
C LYS A 123 0.18 -24.98 -6.89
N TYR A 124 0.28 -25.83 -5.87
CA TYR A 124 1.23 -25.62 -4.78
C TYR A 124 2.61 -26.14 -5.17
N ALA A 125 3.65 -25.35 -4.88
CA ALA A 125 5.04 -25.69 -5.16
C ALA A 125 5.91 -25.43 -3.91
N LYS A 126 7.14 -25.96 -3.92
CA LYS A 126 8.10 -25.71 -2.83
C LYS A 126 8.36 -24.21 -2.71
N HIS A 127 8.43 -23.72 -1.47
CA HIS A 127 8.71 -22.31 -1.18
C HIS A 127 9.94 -21.79 -1.96
N CYS A 128 9.72 -20.77 -2.79
CA CYS A 128 10.67 -20.15 -3.71
C CYS A 128 11.68 -19.22 -3.03
N GLY A 129 11.65 -19.13 -1.69
CA GLY A 129 12.57 -18.31 -0.90
C GLY A 129 12.05 -16.89 -0.61
N PRO A 130 12.85 -16.05 0.05
CA PRO A 130 12.48 -14.68 0.35
C PRO A 130 12.38 -13.86 -0.95
N LEU A 131 11.40 -12.95 -1.01
CA LEU A 131 11.28 -11.99 -2.12
C LEU A 131 12.39 -10.94 -2.00
N GLY A 132 12.75 -10.31 -3.12
CA GLY A 132 13.70 -9.18 -3.10
C GLY A 132 13.14 -8.02 -2.26
N ASN A 133 13.96 -7.47 -1.36
CA ASN A 133 13.59 -6.29 -0.60
C ASN A 133 13.88 -5.03 -1.42
N VAL A 134 12.89 -4.57 -2.19
CA VAL A 134 12.99 -3.35 -3.00
C VAL A 134 12.30 -2.16 -2.31
N ARG A 135 11.81 -2.35 -1.07
CA ARG A 135 11.01 -1.35 -0.39
C ARG A 135 11.89 -0.26 0.22
N LYS A 136 11.56 1.00 -0.06
CA LYS A 136 12.12 2.15 0.63
C LYS A 136 11.51 2.30 2.04
N GLY A 137 12.13 3.11 2.88
CA GLY A 137 11.59 3.47 4.18
C GLY A 137 10.33 4.33 4.06
N VAL A 138 9.66 4.54 5.19
CA VAL A 138 8.44 5.37 5.24
C VAL A 138 8.65 6.68 5.99
N LEU A 139 7.91 7.71 5.58
CA LEU A 139 7.77 8.97 6.30
C LEU A 139 6.65 8.82 7.33
N VAL A 140 6.98 8.92 8.61
CA VAL A 140 6.06 8.66 9.72
C VAL A 140 5.76 9.96 10.48
N SER A 141 4.48 10.26 10.68
CA SER A 141 4.03 11.43 11.41
C SER A 141 4.34 11.31 12.91
N VAL A 142 4.81 12.40 13.51
CA VAL A 142 4.94 12.59 14.96
C VAL A 142 4.08 13.76 15.48
N GLY A 143 3.00 14.09 14.77
CA GLY A 143 2.07 15.12 15.19
C GLY A 143 0.61 14.75 14.91
N TYR A 144 -0.27 15.25 15.76
CA TYR A 144 -1.71 15.16 15.60
C TYR A 144 -2.29 16.48 15.08
N GLY A 145 -3.22 16.39 14.12
CA GLY A 145 -3.98 17.52 13.60
C GLY A 145 -3.93 17.66 12.08
N ALA A 146 -4.43 18.79 11.58
CA ALA A 146 -4.51 19.08 10.15
C ALA A 146 -3.12 19.31 9.53
N ILE A 147 -2.83 18.58 8.46
CA ILE A 147 -1.59 18.70 7.68
C ILE A 147 -1.52 20.07 7.00
N THR A 148 -0.41 20.77 7.16
CA THR A 148 -0.24 22.10 6.56
C THR A 148 0.51 22.00 5.23
N ALA A 149 0.09 22.79 4.24
CA ALA A 149 0.79 22.86 2.94
C ALA A 149 2.26 23.27 3.12
N HIS A 150 2.53 24.20 4.05
CA HIS A 150 3.87 24.64 4.40
C HIS A 150 4.78 23.51 4.90
N ALA A 151 4.28 22.60 5.75
CA ALA A 151 5.06 21.45 6.18
C ALA A 151 5.36 20.53 4.98
N LEU A 152 4.35 20.24 4.16
CA LEU A 152 4.50 19.33 3.02
C LEU A 152 5.55 19.78 2.01
N VAL A 153 5.70 21.08 1.73
CA VAL A 153 6.76 21.60 0.83
C VAL A 153 8.14 21.14 1.28
N SER A 154 8.42 21.24 2.58
CA SER A 154 9.72 20.83 3.13
C SER A 154 9.91 19.29 3.17
N LEU A 155 8.80 18.55 3.19
CA LEU A 155 8.79 17.09 3.28
C LEU A 155 8.83 16.42 1.92
N GLU A 156 8.36 17.10 0.87
CA GLU A 156 8.42 16.63 -0.52
C GLU A 156 9.87 16.35 -0.97
N ALA A 157 10.82 17.17 -0.50
CA ALA A 157 12.25 16.93 -0.74
C ALA A 157 12.79 15.63 -0.09
N ARG A 158 12.04 15.03 0.85
CA ARG A 158 12.41 13.78 1.52
C ARG A 158 11.86 12.55 0.81
N GLY A 159 10.82 12.69 0.00
CA GLY A 159 10.25 11.58 -0.76
C GLY A 159 8.82 11.85 -1.24
N THR A 160 8.12 10.78 -1.65
CA THR A 160 6.80 10.88 -2.26
C THR A 160 5.71 10.88 -1.19
N LEU A 161 4.88 11.92 -1.18
CA LEU A 161 3.81 12.08 -0.20
C LEU A 161 2.56 11.28 -0.58
N PHE A 162 1.86 10.72 0.42
CA PHE A 162 0.58 10.01 0.26
C PHE A 162 -0.62 10.82 0.74
N VAL A 163 -0.38 12.05 1.19
CA VAL A 163 -1.35 12.89 1.88
C VAL A 163 -1.42 14.28 1.25
N SER A 164 -2.59 14.88 1.32
CA SER A 164 -2.88 16.23 0.86
C SER A 164 -2.92 17.21 2.05
N PRO A 165 -2.68 18.52 1.80
CA PRO A 165 -2.97 19.56 2.80
C PRO A 165 -4.41 19.47 3.32
N GLY A 166 -4.60 19.72 4.61
CA GLY A 166 -5.90 19.69 5.28
C GLY A 166 -6.38 18.31 5.73
N MET A 167 -5.69 17.22 5.34
CA MET A 167 -5.96 15.90 5.92
C MET A 167 -5.57 15.85 7.40
N GLU A 168 -6.35 15.14 8.21
CA GLU A 168 -6.01 14.88 9.62
C GLU A 168 -4.94 13.80 9.73
N THR A 169 -3.92 14.06 10.55
CA THR A 169 -2.86 13.11 10.87
C THR A 169 -2.79 12.82 12.37
N TYR A 170 -2.08 11.77 12.73
CA TYR A 170 -1.82 11.35 14.09
C TYR A 170 -0.46 10.66 14.19
N ASP A 171 0.05 10.50 15.41
CA ASP A 171 1.35 9.89 15.65
C ASP A 171 1.42 8.47 15.09
N GLY A 172 2.50 8.16 14.37
CA GLY A 172 2.74 6.88 13.74
C GLY A 172 1.93 6.61 12.46
N MET A 173 1.12 7.57 11.99
CA MET A 173 0.54 7.54 10.65
C MET A 173 1.66 7.66 9.60
N ILE A 174 1.63 6.80 8.58
CA ILE A 174 2.54 6.90 7.44
C ILE A 174 1.95 7.92 6.47
N VAL A 175 2.76 8.92 6.14
CA VAL A 175 2.34 10.08 5.32
C VAL A 175 3.07 10.13 3.97
N GLY A 176 4.02 9.23 3.72
CA GLY A 176 4.73 9.13 2.46
C GLY A 176 5.78 8.01 2.43
N GLU A 177 6.37 7.82 1.25
CA GLU A 177 7.55 6.99 1.02
C GLU A 177 8.80 7.86 1.15
N HIS A 178 9.79 7.39 1.90
CA HIS A 178 11.09 8.04 2.01
C HIS A 178 11.95 7.74 0.78
N SER A 179 12.80 8.69 0.38
CA SER A 179 13.77 8.49 -0.70
C SER A 179 14.85 7.46 -0.38
N ARG A 180 15.04 7.12 0.91
CA ARG A 180 15.99 6.13 1.41
C ARG A 180 15.26 4.94 2.01
N ASP A 181 16.01 3.87 2.28
CA ASP A 181 15.58 2.61 2.92
C ASP A 181 15.21 2.73 4.41
N THR A 182 15.61 3.81 5.08
CA THR A 182 15.37 4.03 6.51
C THR A 182 14.06 4.79 6.76
N ASP A 183 13.32 4.42 7.81
CA ASP A 183 12.15 5.17 8.24
C ASP A 183 12.55 6.53 8.82
N LEU A 184 11.78 7.58 8.52
CA LEU A 184 12.02 8.93 9.00
C LEU A 184 10.79 9.50 9.71
N ASP A 185 10.97 9.90 10.96
CA ASP A 185 9.97 10.60 11.75
C ASP A 185 9.92 12.08 11.37
N ILE A 186 8.74 12.58 11.02
CA ILE A 186 8.51 13.92 10.51
C ILE A 186 7.25 14.55 11.11
N ASN A 187 7.23 15.87 11.18
CA ASN A 187 6.07 16.62 11.68
C ASN A 187 5.33 17.31 10.50
N PRO A 188 4.20 16.74 10.02
CA PRO A 188 3.43 17.31 8.92
C PRO A 188 2.42 18.41 9.34
N VAL A 189 2.27 18.67 10.66
CA VAL A 189 1.36 19.72 11.19
C VAL A 189 2.07 21.04 11.48
N ARG A 190 3.37 21.13 11.16
CA ARG A 190 4.20 22.31 11.45
C ARG A 190 3.64 23.56 10.77
N GLN A 191 3.28 24.55 11.56
CA GLN A 191 2.84 25.85 11.07
C GLN A 191 4.02 26.68 10.55
N LYS A 192 3.73 27.64 9.67
CA LYS A 192 4.71 28.64 9.23
C LYS A 192 5.07 29.51 10.43
N GLN A 193 6.36 29.60 10.75
CA GLN A 193 6.82 30.56 11.75
C GLN A 193 6.60 31.97 11.18
N LEU A 194 5.77 32.77 11.85
CA LEU A 194 5.56 34.17 11.50
C LEU A 194 6.80 34.95 11.92
N THR A 195 7.83 34.97 11.09
CA THR A 195 8.85 36.02 11.20
C THR A 195 8.18 37.32 10.78
N ASN A 196 8.18 38.32 11.67
CA ASN A 196 7.70 39.69 11.44
C ASN A 196 8.57 40.44 10.38
N ILE A 197 8.92 39.78 9.28
CA ILE A 197 9.59 40.38 8.14
C ILE A 197 8.49 40.80 7.18
N ARG A 198 8.23 42.11 7.18
CA ARG A 198 7.42 42.82 6.20
C ARG A 198 7.96 42.53 4.80
N SER A 199 7.37 41.57 4.12
CA SER A 199 7.46 41.44 2.67
C SER A 199 6.04 41.56 2.12
N ALA A 200 5.62 42.81 1.93
CA ALA A 200 4.48 43.11 1.08
C ALA A 200 4.74 42.44 -0.29
N ASN A 201 3.84 41.52 -0.70
CA ASN A 201 3.85 40.77 -1.97
C ASN A 201 4.50 39.38 -2.05
N ASN A 202 4.76 38.65 -0.96
CA ASN A 202 5.18 37.24 -1.06
C ASN A 202 4.24 36.26 -0.33
N ASP A 203 2.96 36.28 -0.68
CA ASP A 203 2.16 35.05 -0.62
C ASP A 203 2.67 34.15 -1.76
N GLU A 204 3.80 33.47 -1.53
CA GLU A 204 4.28 32.43 -2.41
C GLU A 204 3.15 31.40 -2.55
N ASN A 205 2.59 31.32 -3.75
CA ASN A 205 1.60 30.31 -4.07
C ASN A 205 2.28 28.94 -3.93
N ILE A 206 2.00 28.25 -2.83
CA ILE A 206 2.64 26.97 -2.49
C ILE A 206 2.27 25.95 -3.57
N LYS A 207 3.23 25.64 -4.45
CA LYS A 207 3.11 24.57 -5.45
C LYS A 207 3.59 23.27 -4.82
N LEU A 208 2.68 22.32 -4.67
CA LEU A 208 2.96 20.97 -4.20
C LEU A 208 2.85 20.00 -5.36
N THR A 209 3.73 19.01 -5.42
CA THR A 209 3.53 17.87 -6.32
C THR A 209 2.29 17.09 -5.87
N PRO A 210 1.41 16.67 -6.81
CA PRO A 210 0.26 15.86 -6.47
C PRO A 210 0.66 14.61 -5.67
N PRO A 211 0.00 14.33 -4.52
CA PRO A 211 0.36 13.18 -3.71
C PRO A 211 -0.05 11.88 -4.41
N ARG A 212 0.71 10.82 -4.14
CA ARG A 212 0.36 9.47 -4.56
C ARG A 212 -0.66 8.89 -3.60
N LEU A 213 -1.94 9.06 -3.92
CA LEU A 213 -3.04 8.48 -3.15
C LEU A 213 -3.08 6.97 -3.35
N MET A 214 -2.92 6.21 -2.26
CA MET A 214 -2.92 4.75 -2.31
C MET A 214 -4.34 4.19 -2.30
N THR A 215 -4.59 3.25 -3.20
CA THR A 215 -5.78 2.40 -3.15
C THR A 215 -5.62 1.28 -2.10
N LEU A 216 -6.71 0.57 -1.79
CA LEU A 216 -6.64 -0.54 -0.84
C LEU A 216 -5.71 -1.66 -1.33
N GLU A 217 -5.77 -2.00 -2.61
CA GLU A 217 -4.93 -3.04 -3.21
C GLU A 217 -3.45 -2.67 -3.15
N GLU A 218 -3.12 -1.41 -3.42
CA GLU A 218 -1.77 -0.88 -3.28
C GLU A 218 -1.29 -0.92 -1.84
N ALA A 219 -2.13 -0.48 -0.90
CA ALA A 219 -1.81 -0.49 0.51
C ALA A 219 -1.51 -1.92 1.00
N ILE A 220 -2.29 -2.92 0.55
CA ILE A 220 -2.08 -4.34 0.88
C ILE A 220 -0.74 -4.87 0.35
N GLY A 221 -0.34 -4.50 -0.87
CA GLY A 221 0.98 -4.88 -1.39
C GLY A 221 2.14 -4.09 -0.82
N TYR A 222 1.89 -2.91 -0.27
CA TYR A 222 2.91 -2.00 0.22
C TYR A 222 3.22 -2.16 1.73
N VAL A 223 2.25 -2.63 2.52
CA VAL A 223 2.36 -2.70 3.99
C VAL A 223 3.44 -3.69 4.42
N ALA A 224 4.31 -3.28 5.34
CA ALA A 224 5.33 -4.15 5.93
C ALA A 224 4.83 -4.87 7.20
N SER A 225 5.60 -5.87 7.66
CA SER A 225 5.27 -6.67 8.86
C SER A 225 5.01 -5.85 10.14
N ASP A 226 5.66 -4.70 10.30
CA ASP A 226 5.53 -3.81 11.46
C ASP A 226 4.57 -2.64 11.22
N GLU A 227 3.74 -2.74 10.18
CA GLU A 227 2.78 -1.75 9.73
C GLU A 227 1.37 -2.33 9.69
N MET A 228 0.37 -1.45 9.63
CA MET A 228 -1.04 -1.81 9.58
C MET A 228 -1.79 -0.85 8.66
N ILE A 229 -2.83 -1.38 8.03
CA ILE A 229 -3.76 -0.60 7.22
C ILE A 229 -4.99 -0.30 8.06
N GLU A 230 -5.29 0.98 8.23
CA GLU A 230 -6.52 1.44 8.84
C GLU A 230 -7.55 1.71 7.74
N VAL A 231 -8.64 0.95 7.73
CA VAL A 231 -9.72 1.11 6.75
C VAL A 231 -10.95 1.66 7.45
N THR A 232 -11.44 2.79 6.95
CA THR A 232 -12.75 3.33 7.28
C THR A 232 -13.58 3.47 6.00
N PRO A 233 -14.92 3.61 6.08
CA PRO A 233 -15.74 3.83 4.90
C PRO A 233 -15.37 5.08 4.07
N LYS A 234 -14.62 6.02 4.66
CA LYS A 234 -14.26 7.30 4.04
C LYS A 234 -12.78 7.41 3.69
N SER A 235 -11.93 6.57 4.27
CA SER A 235 -10.48 6.71 4.13
C SER A 235 -9.75 5.40 4.35
N ILE A 236 -8.64 5.25 3.64
CA ILE A 236 -7.64 4.20 3.84
C ILE A 236 -6.37 4.91 4.28
N ARG A 237 -5.77 4.46 5.38
CA ARG A 237 -4.53 5.03 5.91
C ARG A 237 -3.54 3.93 6.22
N LEU A 238 -2.26 4.26 6.08
CA LEU A 238 -1.17 3.43 6.54
C LEU A 238 -0.65 3.95 7.87
N ARG A 239 -0.26 3.05 8.77
CA ARG A 239 0.34 3.39 10.06
C ARG A 239 1.34 2.33 10.50
N LYS A 240 2.28 2.72 11.37
CA LYS A 240 3.10 1.75 12.09
C LYS A 240 2.24 1.02 13.13
N ARG A 241 2.61 -0.24 13.44
CA ARG A 241 2.00 -1.03 14.51
C ARG A 241 2.12 -0.31 15.85
N TYR A 242 3.32 0.18 16.15
CA TYR A 242 3.59 1.03 17.31
C TYR A 242 3.60 2.50 16.87
N LEU A 243 2.68 3.29 17.42
CA LEU A 243 2.57 4.71 17.07
C LEU A 243 3.74 5.53 17.59
N ASP A 244 4.06 5.29 18.86
CA ASP A 244 5.13 5.96 19.58
C ASP A 244 6.51 5.62 18.99
N ALA A 245 7.28 6.67 18.66
CA ALA A 245 8.62 6.55 18.08
C ALA A 245 9.63 5.86 19.02
N GLY A 246 9.55 6.11 20.32
CA GLY A 246 10.39 5.46 21.33
C GLY A 246 10.10 3.97 21.44
N LYS A 247 8.81 3.59 21.42
CA LYS A 247 8.41 2.18 21.39
C LYS A 247 8.88 1.48 20.12
N ARG A 248 8.80 2.14 18.95
CA ARG A 248 9.33 1.61 17.68
C ARG A 248 10.82 1.29 17.76
N LYS A 249 11.63 2.22 18.26
CA LYS A 249 13.09 2.02 18.44
C LYS A 249 13.42 0.89 19.42
N THR A 250 12.56 0.67 20.41
CA THR A 250 12.75 -0.42 21.38
C THR A 250 12.40 -1.76 20.77
N MET A 251 11.29 -1.83 20.02
CA MET A 251 10.83 -3.06 19.39
C MET A 251 11.67 -3.46 18.17
N SER A 252 12.26 -2.51 17.45
CA SER A 252 13.18 -2.82 16.33
C SER A 252 14.48 -3.48 16.77
N LYS A 253 14.88 -3.30 18.05
CA LYS A 253 16.07 -3.94 18.64
C LYS A 253 15.79 -5.35 19.17
N LYS A 254 14.54 -5.75 19.31
CA LYS A 254 14.22 -7.13 19.70
C LYS A 254 14.42 -8.06 18.50
N PRO A 255 15.04 -9.23 18.68
CA PRO A 255 15.10 -10.23 17.63
C PRO A 255 13.68 -10.60 17.21
N LYS A 256 13.45 -10.68 15.89
CA LYS A 256 12.20 -11.23 15.35
C LYS A 256 12.33 -12.75 15.44
N ASP A 257 11.49 -13.38 16.26
CA ASP A 257 11.32 -14.84 16.30
C ASP A 257 10.69 -15.36 15.00
#